data_AF-A0A556CQP8-F1
#
_entry.id   AF-A0A556CQP8-F1
#
_cell.length_a   1.000
_cell.length_b   1.000
_cell.length_c   1.000
_cell.angle_alpha   90.00
_cell.angle_beta   90.00
_cell.angle_gamma   90.00
#
_symmetry.space_group_name_H-M   'P 1'
#
loop_
_entity.id
_entity.type
_entity.pdbx_description
1 polymer ?
#
loop_
_entity_poly.entity_id
_entity_poly.type
_entity_poly.pdbx_seq_one_letter_code
_entity_poly.pdbx_strand_id
1 'polypeptide(L)'
;MPATVHVSESTRASMRVIITIAALVVLLVPIAFSVAHGASRLNYAKLDVSKPLSTSVTDLKFLLDTTASVTVKTTETDEPTVRLTATGPRDEAPTLQVRGTGDASTVSVDDQRNLENAQIEVTLPAKTSKEMKLDFNGGYGAIDVVGDYLEIVAKTDGGAVDVSGSAERLQTSTDYGMTDLSGTFDTIESKTGVGTLNGSNLNVRDHVDAVTSTGTIDLDFSNDMVPMSGIVAKADEGTIDIRLPRLDLAQERMAAEAAASKDDDGSAADSKDLFYRINANSNEGSVDLARDLKKYDAARASKGAEGKTVIPVSASADMGTITIEQN
;
A
#
# COMPACT_ATOMS: atom_id res chain seq x y z
N MET A 1 -29.96 58.35 -69.67
CA MET A 1 -30.89 57.28 -69.26
C MET A 1 -30.05 56.12 -68.72
N PRO A 2 -30.30 55.66 -67.48
CA PRO A 2 -29.43 54.68 -66.82
C PRO A 2 -29.59 53.29 -67.44
N ALA A 3 -28.46 52.65 -67.76
CA ALA A 3 -28.41 51.29 -68.29
C ALA A 3 -28.80 50.30 -67.19
N THR A 4 -30.00 49.75 -67.29
CA THR A 4 -30.45 48.62 -66.47
C THR A 4 -29.71 47.38 -66.95
N VAL A 5 -28.76 46.89 -66.15
CA VAL A 5 -28.08 45.62 -66.43
C VAL A 5 -29.10 44.50 -66.23
N HIS A 6 -29.67 44.01 -67.33
CA HIS A 6 -30.48 42.80 -67.35
C HIS A 6 -29.57 41.59 -67.14
N VAL A 7 -29.52 41.11 -65.89
CA VAL A 7 -28.92 39.82 -65.57
C VAL A 7 -29.83 38.72 -66.16
N SER A 8 -29.31 37.95 -67.11
CA SER A 8 -30.03 36.86 -67.78
C SER A 8 -30.55 35.81 -66.79
N GLU A 9 -31.67 35.15 -67.10
CA GLU A 9 -32.24 34.06 -66.30
C GLU A 9 -31.23 32.91 -66.07
N SER A 10 -30.33 32.66 -67.02
CA SER A 10 -29.24 31.67 -66.88
C SER A 10 -28.27 32.04 -65.75
N THR A 11 -28.03 33.32 -65.51
CA THR A 11 -27.15 33.79 -64.43
C THR A 11 -27.86 33.71 -63.07
N ARG A 12 -29.19 33.94 -63.01
CA ARG A 12 -29.99 33.74 -61.78
C ARG A 12 -30.12 32.27 -61.38
N ALA A 13 -30.26 31.36 -62.34
CA ALA A 13 -30.33 29.93 -62.07
C ALA A 13 -28.97 29.40 -61.56
N SER A 14 -27.87 29.81 -62.21
CA SER A 14 -26.50 29.44 -61.82
C SER A 14 -26.13 29.98 -60.43
N MET A 15 -26.52 31.21 -60.13
CA MET A 15 -26.25 31.84 -58.83
C MET A 15 -27.10 31.23 -57.70
N ARG A 16 -28.34 30.80 -57.97
CA ARG A 16 -29.13 30.03 -56.99
C ARG A 16 -28.50 28.67 -56.69
N VAL A 17 -28.05 27.93 -57.70
CA VAL A 17 -27.41 26.63 -57.51
C VAL A 17 -26.11 26.75 -56.69
N ILE A 18 -25.28 27.75 -56.95
CA ILE A 18 -24.03 27.98 -56.19
C ILE A 18 -24.34 28.38 -54.74
N ILE A 19 -25.32 29.25 -54.50
CA ILE A 19 -25.73 29.63 -53.14
C ILE A 19 -26.33 28.45 -52.39
N THR A 20 -27.11 27.59 -53.05
CA THR A 20 -27.67 26.38 -52.42
C THR A 20 -26.58 25.37 -52.07
N ILE A 21 -25.57 25.18 -52.94
CA ILE A 21 -24.43 24.30 -52.65
C ILE A 21 -23.57 24.89 -51.52
N ALA A 22 -23.27 26.19 -51.54
CA ALA A 22 -22.51 26.86 -50.49
C ALA A 22 -23.25 26.83 -49.15
N ALA A 23 -24.57 27.02 -49.13
CA ALA A 23 -25.39 26.88 -47.93
C ALA A 23 -25.39 25.44 -47.41
N LEU A 24 -25.42 24.43 -48.28
CA LEU A 24 -25.32 23.01 -47.89
C LEU A 24 -23.94 22.67 -47.30
N VAL A 25 -22.86 23.19 -47.88
CA VAL A 25 -21.50 22.99 -47.37
C VAL A 25 -21.31 23.69 -46.02
N VAL A 26 -21.77 24.94 -45.87
CA VAL A 26 -21.71 25.68 -44.60
C VAL A 26 -22.61 25.05 -43.52
N LEU A 27 -23.69 24.35 -43.88
CA LEU A 27 -24.53 23.62 -42.95
C LEU A 27 -23.94 22.26 -42.55
N LEU A 28 -23.11 21.65 -43.42
CA LEU A 28 -22.43 20.38 -43.15
C LEU A 28 -21.10 20.52 -42.39
N VAL A 29 -20.38 21.64 -42.51
CA VAL A 29 -19.11 21.89 -41.81
C VAL A 29 -19.25 21.87 -40.27
N PRO A 30 -20.27 22.50 -39.65
CA PRO A 30 -20.51 22.40 -38.21
C PRO A 30 -20.84 20.98 -37.79
N ILE A 31 -21.61 20.22 -38.60
CA ILE A 31 -21.99 18.85 -38.27
C ILE A 31 -20.76 17.92 -38.33
N ALA A 32 -19.89 18.07 -39.33
CA ALA A 32 -18.65 17.29 -39.42
C ALA A 32 -17.67 17.60 -38.27
N PHE A 33 -17.54 18.87 -37.86
CA PHE A 33 -16.69 19.26 -36.73
C PHE A 33 -17.30 18.94 -35.35
N SER A 34 -18.62 19.02 -35.20
CA SER A 34 -19.34 18.66 -33.96
C SER A 34 -19.40 17.16 -33.73
N VAL A 35 -19.44 16.33 -34.78
CA VAL A 35 -19.35 14.87 -34.65
C VAL A 35 -17.91 14.43 -34.32
N ALA A 36 -16.89 15.09 -34.88
CA ALA A 36 -15.49 14.80 -34.56
C ALA A 36 -15.09 15.15 -33.10
N HIS A 37 -15.66 16.22 -32.53
CA HIS A 37 -15.43 16.61 -31.13
C HIS A 37 -16.38 15.95 -30.12
N GLY A 38 -17.53 15.42 -30.57
CA GLY A 38 -18.45 14.64 -29.73
C GLY A 38 -18.11 13.15 -29.65
N ALA A 39 -17.48 12.59 -30.69
CA ALA A 39 -17.08 11.16 -30.74
C ALA A 39 -15.91 10.82 -29.80
N SER A 40 -15.06 11.79 -29.47
CA SER A 40 -13.86 11.56 -28.65
C SER A 40 -14.20 11.20 -27.19
N ARG A 41 -15.37 11.63 -26.67
CA ARG A 41 -15.88 11.20 -25.34
C ARG A 41 -16.81 9.98 -25.39
N LEU A 42 -17.22 9.54 -26.59
CA LEU A 42 -18.03 8.33 -26.79
C LEU A 42 -17.19 7.04 -26.85
N ASN A 43 -15.87 7.18 -27.01
CA ASN A 43 -14.93 6.07 -27.17
C ASN A 43 -14.32 5.58 -25.85
N TYR A 44 -14.71 6.12 -24.69
CA TYR A 44 -14.31 5.56 -23.39
C TYR A 44 -15.49 4.84 -22.75
N ALA A 45 -15.24 3.67 -22.18
CA ALA A 45 -16.22 2.88 -21.46
C ALA A 45 -15.69 2.47 -20.09
N LYS A 46 -16.61 2.22 -19.16
CA LYS A 46 -16.29 1.49 -17.93
C LYS A 46 -15.99 0.05 -18.31
N LEU A 47 -14.87 -0.43 -17.82
CA LEU A 47 -14.36 -1.77 -18.02
C LEU A 47 -14.50 -2.50 -16.69
N ASP A 48 -15.03 -3.71 -16.75
CA ASP A 48 -15.25 -4.56 -15.60
C ASP A 48 -14.97 -6.00 -16.03
N VAL A 49 -13.83 -6.54 -15.60
CA VAL A 49 -13.35 -7.86 -15.99
C VAL A 49 -13.03 -8.64 -14.74
N SER A 50 -13.66 -9.79 -14.56
CA SER A 50 -13.35 -10.71 -13.47
C SER A 50 -12.76 -12.02 -14.01
N LYS A 51 -11.77 -12.56 -13.31
CA LYS A 51 -11.15 -13.85 -13.59
C LYS A 51 -11.02 -14.68 -12.31
N PRO A 52 -11.27 -16.00 -12.38
CA PRO A 52 -11.01 -16.88 -11.25
C PRO A 52 -9.51 -17.02 -11.02
N LEU A 53 -9.13 -17.17 -9.75
CA LEU A 53 -7.83 -17.70 -9.34
C LEU A 53 -7.94 -19.21 -9.11
N SER A 54 -6.80 -19.90 -9.05
CA SER A 54 -6.79 -21.29 -8.60
C SER A 54 -7.27 -21.38 -7.16
N THR A 55 -8.11 -22.35 -6.83
CA THR A 55 -8.53 -22.63 -5.44
C THR A 55 -7.38 -23.16 -4.57
N SER A 56 -6.30 -23.64 -5.19
CA SER A 56 -5.08 -24.10 -4.52
C SER A 56 -3.97 -23.05 -4.53
N VAL A 57 -4.28 -21.77 -4.80
CA VAL A 57 -3.26 -20.72 -4.85
C VAL A 57 -2.68 -20.50 -3.45
N THR A 58 -1.36 -20.56 -3.34
CA THR A 58 -0.62 -20.18 -2.12
C THR A 58 0.31 -19.02 -2.41
N ASP A 59 0.80 -18.86 -3.65
CA ASP A 59 1.66 -17.75 -4.03
C ASP A 59 0.95 -16.83 -5.03
N LEU A 60 0.63 -15.61 -4.62
CA LEU A 60 -0.01 -14.61 -5.48
C LEU A 60 0.94 -13.44 -5.76
N LYS A 61 1.38 -13.35 -7.01
CA LYS A 61 2.28 -12.30 -7.49
C LYS A 61 1.53 -11.27 -8.33
N PHE A 62 1.81 -9.99 -8.09
CA PHE A 62 1.30 -8.87 -8.87
C PHE A 62 2.47 -8.20 -9.62
N LEU A 63 2.34 -8.13 -10.94
CA LEU A 63 3.25 -7.35 -11.78
C LEU A 63 2.53 -6.06 -12.18
N LEU A 64 2.90 -4.97 -11.51
CA LEU A 64 2.21 -3.69 -11.55
C LEU A 64 3.04 -2.69 -12.36
N ASP A 65 3.05 -2.82 -13.68
CA ASP A 65 3.66 -1.80 -14.57
C ASP A 65 2.66 -0.67 -14.87
N THR A 66 1.85 -0.30 -13.86
CA THR A 66 0.65 0.53 -14.03
C THR A 66 0.46 1.45 -12.83
N THR A 67 -0.42 2.44 -12.98
CA THR A 67 -0.89 3.28 -11.85
C THR A 67 -2.08 2.68 -11.10
N ALA A 68 -2.46 1.43 -11.40
CA ALA A 68 -3.63 0.80 -10.81
C ALA A 68 -3.50 0.63 -9.30
N SER A 69 -4.56 0.91 -8.57
CA SER A 69 -4.66 0.50 -7.16
C SER A 69 -4.96 -0.99 -7.07
N VAL A 70 -4.43 -1.65 -6.05
CA VAL A 70 -4.66 -3.05 -5.75
C VAL A 70 -5.25 -3.14 -4.35
N THR A 71 -6.40 -3.80 -4.23
CA THR A 71 -7.02 -4.12 -2.95
C THR A 71 -7.09 -5.64 -2.84
N VAL A 72 -6.52 -6.22 -1.79
CA VAL A 72 -6.59 -7.65 -1.48
C VAL A 72 -7.32 -7.84 -0.17
N LYS A 73 -8.39 -8.64 -0.17
CA LYS A 73 -9.18 -8.93 1.03
C LYS A 73 -9.53 -10.41 1.15
N THR A 74 -9.67 -10.85 2.39
CA THR A 74 -10.20 -12.19 2.71
C THR A 74 -11.72 -12.16 2.94
N THR A 75 -12.42 -13.19 2.49
CA THR A 75 -13.86 -13.39 2.75
C THR A 75 -14.19 -14.87 2.97
N GLU A 76 -15.38 -15.16 3.49
CA GLU A 76 -15.93 -16.52 3.58
C GLU A 76 -16.39 -17.01 2.18
N THR A 77 -15.41 -17.28 1.31
CA THR A 77 -15.60 -17.84 -0.04
C THR A 77 -14.70 -19.05 -0.22
N ASP A 78 -15.10 -20.00 -1.06
CA ASP A 78 -14.23 -21.08 -1.52
C ASP A 78 -13.66 -20.79 -2.93
N GLU A 79 -14.11 -19.70 -3.58
CA GLU A 79 -13.73 -19.31 -4.94
C GLU A 79 -12.92 -18.00 -4.92
N PRO A 80 -11.57 -18.06 -5.00
CA PRO A 80 -10.75 -16.86 -5.10
C PRO A 80 -10.91 -16.20 -6.47
N THR A 81 -10.99 -14.87 -6.48
CA THR A 81 -11.24 -14.10 -7.71
C THR A 81 -10.40 -12.83 -7.78
N VAL A 82 -10.13 -12.38 -9.01
CA VAL A 82 -9.50 -11.09 -9.31
C VAL A 82 -10.39 -10.33 -10.26
N ARG A 83 -10.70 -9.08 -9.91
CA ARG A 83 -11.52 -8.17 -10.71
C ARG A 83 -10.73 -6.92 -11.04
N LEU A 84 -10.77 -6.50 -12.30
CA LEU A 84 -10.25 -5.23 -12.77
C LEU A 84 -11.44 -4.33 -13.11
N THR A 85 -11.49 -3.15 -12.50
CA THR A 85 -12.35 -2.06 -12.94
C THR A 85 -11.50 -0.89 -13.44
N ALA A 86 -11.83 -0.32 -14.59
CA ALA A 86 -11.09 0.81 -15.15
C ALA A 86 -12.00 1.64 -16.08
N THR A 87 -11.51 2.78 -16.53
CA THR A 87 -12.09 3.55 -17.65
C THR A 87 -11.07 3.58 -18.79
N GLY A 88 -11.47 3.14 -19.98
CA GLY A 88 -10.54 3.02 -21.11
C GLY A 88 -11.25 2.95 -22.45
N PRO A 89 -10.51 2.86 -23.56
CA PRO A 89 -11.07 2.82 -24.91
C PRO A 89 -12.03 1.65 -25.13
N ARG A 90 -13.21 1.92 -25.71
CA ARG A 90 -14.34 0.99 -25.85
C ARG A 90 -14.05 -0.21 -26.74
N ASP A 91 -13.19 -0.04 -27.74
CA ASP A 91 -12.87 -1.06 -28.75
C ASP A 91 -11.64 -1.90 -28.38
N GLU A 92 -10.97 -1.60 -27.26
CA GLU A 92 -9.73 -2.22 -26.82
C GLU A 92 -9.83 -2.67 -25.36
N ALA A 93 -10.53 -3.77 -25.09
CA ALA A 93 -10.64 -4.30 -23.73
C ALA A 93 -9.25 -4.61 -23.14
N PRO A 94 -8.85 -4.03 -21.98
CA PRO A 94 -7.63 -4.41 -21.32
C PRO A 94 -7.72 -5.86 -20.91
N THR A 95 -6.58 -6.55 -21.01
CA THR A 95 -6.54 -7.95 -20.64
C THR A 95 -6.01 -8.03 -19.22
N LEU A 96 -6.90 -8.10 -18.23
CA LEU A 96 -6.54 -8.69 -16.94
C LEU A 96 -6.01 -10.09 -17.25
N GLN A 97 -4.76 -10.36 -16.91
CA GLN A 97 -4.16 -11.67 -17.12
C GLN A 97 -3.92 -12.32 -15.76
N VAL A 98 -4.44 -13.53 -15.63
CA VAL A 98 -4.15 -14.43 -14.52
C VAL A 98 -3.45 -15.62 -15.14
N ARG A 99 -2.17 -15.80 -14.81
CA ARG A 99 -1.36 -16.93 -15.26
C ARG A 99 -1.05 -17.80 -14.05
N GLY A 100 -1.60 -19.00 -14.01
CA GLY A 100 -1.34 -19.97 -12.96
C GLY A 100 -0.30 -21.01 -13.39
N THR A 101 0.60 -21.38 -12.49
CA THR A 101 1.46 -22.56 -12.62
C THR A 101 1.49 -23.27 -11.27
N GLY A 102 0.75 -24.37 -11.13
CA GLY A 102 0.61 -25.07 -9.85
C GLY A 102 -0.13 -24.21 -8.81
N ASP A 103 0.53 -23.98 -7.69
CA ASP A 103 0.11 -23.18 -6.54
C ASP A 103 0.43 -21.68 -6.67
N ALA A 104 1.23 -21.30 -7.68
CA ALA A 104 1.55 -19.91 -7.97
C ALA A 104 0.61 -19.31 -9.03
N SER A 105 0.13 -18.10 -8.77
CA SER A 105 -0.63 -17.27 -9.72
C SER A 105 0.00 -15.90 -9.88
N THR A 106 0.14 -15.45 -11.12
CA THR A 106 0.56 -14.09 -11.45
C THR A 106 -0.61 -13.29 -12.02
N VAL A 107 -0.88 -12.14 -11.41
CA VAL A 107 -1.83 -11.14 -11.85
C VAL A 107 -1.06 -10.00 -12.52
N SER A 108 -1.46 -9.65 -13.74
CA SER A 108 -0.90 -8.51 -14.47
C SER A 108 -1.97 -7.81 -15.31
N VAL A 109 -1.82 -6.51 -15.50
CA VAL A 109 -2.65 -5.71 -16.40
C VAL A 109 -1.78 -5.20 -17.54
N ASP A 110 -2.24 -5.38 -18.77
CA ASP A 110 -1.58 -4.81 -19.96
C ASP A 110 -1.96 -3.32 -20.08
N ASP A 111 -1.07 -2.42 -19.62
CA ASP A 111 -1.29 -0.97 -19.53
C ASP A 111 -0.86 -0.18 -20.77
N GLN A 112 -0.57 -0.85 -21.89
CA GLN A 112 -0.32 -0.16 -23.17
C GLN A 112 -1.53 0.66 -23.69
N ARG A 113 -2.61 0.77 -22.92
CA ARG A 113 -3.96 1.16 -23.37
C ARG A 113 -4.52 2.41 -22.68
N ASN A 114 -3.71 3.15 -21.92
CA ASN A 114 -4.12 4.37 -21.21
C ASN A 114 -5.35 4.16 -20.31
N LEU A 115 -5.26 3.22 -19.37
CA LEU A 115 -6.35 3.00 -18.43
C LEU A 115 -6.39 4.10 -17.37
N GLU A 116 -7.56 4.72 -17.20
CA GLU A 116 -7.80 5.68 -16.13
C GLU A 116 -8.53 5.00 -14.97
N ASN A 117 -8.17 5.37 -13.74
CA ASN A 117 -8.79 4.87 -12.50
C ASN A 117 -8.84 3.33 -12.45
N ALA A 118 -7.75 2.69 -12.86
CA ALA A 118 -7.63 1.24 -12.81
C ALA A 118 -7.57 0.78 -11.34
N GLN A 119 -8.42 -0.19 -10.99
CA GLN A 119 -8.46 -0.80 -9.67
C GLN A 119 -8.54 -2.32 -9.85
N ILE A 120 -7.64 -3.02 -9.17
CA ILE A 120 -7.58 -4.48 -9.10
C ILE A 120 -8.09 -4.87 -7.71
N GLU A 121 -9.21 -5.57 -7.65
CA GLU A 121 -9.78 -6.11 -6.42
C GLU A 121 -9.58 -7.63 -6.41
N VAL A 122 -8.91 -8.13 -5.38
CA VAL A 122 -8.68 -9.56 -5.16
C VAL A 122 -9.44 -10.00 -3.92
N THR A 123 -10.24 -11.06 -4.09
CA THR A 123 -10.96 -11.70 -2.99
C THR A 123 -10.42 -13.11 -2.80
N LEU A 124 -9.91 -13.40 -1.60
CA LEU A 124 -9.31 -14.69 -1.22
C LEU A 124 -10.12 -15.38 -0.11
N PRO A 125 -10.12 -16.72 -0.04
CA PRO A 125 -10.69 -17.48 1.08
C PRO A 125 -9.98 -17.19 2.40
N ALA A 126 -10.73 -16.77 3.43
CA ALA A 126 -10.18 -16.54 4.77
C ALA A 126 -9.58 -17.82 5.40
N LYS A 127 -10.10 -19.01 5.04
CA LYS A 127 -9.64 -20.29 5.60
C LYS A 127 -8.22 -20.66 5.21
N THR A 128 -7.80 -20.27 4.01
CA THR A 128 -6.49 -20.66 3.44
C THR A 128 -5.53 -19.48 3.35
N SER A 129 -5.99 -18.24 3.60
CA SER A 129 -5.16 -17.05 3.42
C SER A 129 -3.91 -17.04 4.29
N LYS A 130 -3.97 -17.63 5.50
CA LYS A 130 -2.83 -17.72 6.43
C LYS A 130 -1.63 -18.50 5.90
N GLU A 131 -1.85 -19.31 4.86
CA GLU A 131 -0.80 -20.07 4.19
C GLU A 131 -0.32 -19.36 2.90
N MET A 132 -0.93 -18.22 2.55
CA MET A 132 -0.67 -17.51 1.30
C MET A 132 0.42 -16.45 1.43
N LYS A 133 1.19 -16.31 0.35
CA LYS A 133 2.17 -15.25 0.13
C LYS A 133 1.67 -14.26 -0.91
N LEU A 134 1.77 -12.97 -0.60
CA LEU A 134 1.46 -11.88 -1.51
C LEU A 134 2.75 -11.16 -1.91
N ASP A 135 3.03 -11.05 -3.21
CA ASP A 135 4.22 -10.37 -3.76
C ASP A 135 3.79 -9.30 -4.77
N PHE A 136 3.85 -8.03 -4.37
CA PHE A 136 3.57 -6.88 -5.22
C PHE A 136 4.89 -6.26 -5.70
N ASN A 137 5.02 -6.08 -7.00
CA ASN A 137 6.24 -5.56 -7.61
C ASN A 137 5.95 -4.48 -8.66
N GLY A 138 6.46 -3.28 -8.37
CA GLY A 138 6.43 -2.10 -9.23
C GLY A 138 5.19 -1.23 -9.04
N GLY A 139 5.15 -0.14 -9.80
CA GLY A 139 3.95 0.68 -9.99
C GLY A 139 3.94 1.95 -9.13
N TYR A 140 2.90 2.75 -9.33
CA TYR A 140 2.70 4.04 -8.62
C TYR A 140 1.34 4.11 -7.91
N GLY A 141 0.64 2.98 -7.82
CA GLY A 141 -0.71 2.88 -7.28
C GLY A 141 -0.75 2.73 -5.75
N ALA A 142 -1.97 2.65 -5.22
CA ALA A 142 -2.18 2.26 -3.83
C ALA A 142 -2.26 0.73 -3.71
N ILE A 143 -1.62 0.14 -2.71
CA ILE A 143 -1.74 -1.26 -2.32
C ILE A 143 -2.46 -1.29 -0.97
N ASP A 144 -3.60 -1.94 -0.89
CA ASP A 144 -4.42 -2.10 0.31
C ASP A 144 -4.60 -3.60 0.57
N VAL A 145 -4.07 -4.09 1.69
CA VAL A 145 -4.13 -5.51 2.07
C VAL A 145 -4.84 -5.65 3.40
N VAL A 146 -5.98 -6.35 3.38
CA VAL A 146 -6.76 -6.68 4.57
C VAL A 146 -6.83 -8.20 4.74
N GLY A 147 -6.41 -8.69 5.90
CA GLY A 147 -6.53 -10.09 6.29
C GLY A 147 -5.26 -10.72 6.86
N ASP A 148 -5.31 -12.03 7.03
CA ASP A 148 -4.23 -12.82 7.63
C ASP A 148 -3.52 -13.63 6.56
N TYR A 149 -2.19 -13.49 6.47
CA TYR A 149 -1.35 -14.09 5.44
C TYR A 149 -0.10 -14.73 6.04
N LEU A 150 0.61 -15.54 5.26
CA LEU A 150 1.93 -16.05 5.66
C LEU A 150 2.97 -14.94 5.51
N GLU A 151 2.99 -14.32 4.32
CA GLU A 151 4.01 -13.35 3.93
C GLU A 151 3.41 -12.28 3.02
N ILE A 152 3.75 -11.02 3.27
CA ILE A 152 3.35 -9.87 2.45
C ILE A 152 4.61 -9.12 2.04
N VAL A 153 4.88 -9.05 0.74
CA VAL A 153 5.98 -8.28 0.15
C VAL A 153 5.38 -7.22 -0.77
N ALA A 154 5.38 -5.95 -0.35
CA ALA A 154 4.83 -4.84 -1.11
C ALA A 154 5.94 -3.88 -1.56
N LYS A 155 6.38 -4.01 -2.82
CA LYS A 155 7.44 -3.17 -3.42
C LYS A 155 6.84 -2.33 -4.53
N THR A 156 6.80 -1.01 -4.32
CA THR A 156 6.21 -0.04 -5.25
C THR A 156 7.18 1.11 -5.52
N ASP A 157 7.15 1.68 -6.72
CA ASP A 157 7.97 2.85 -7.06
C ASP A 157 7.36 4.12 -6.43
N GLY A 158 6.04 4.13 -6.22
CA GLY A 158 5.40 5.17 -5.42
C GLY A 158 3.95 4.88 -5.07
N GLY A 159 3.35 5.77 -4.30
CA GLY A 159 1.93 5.68 -3.92
C GLY A 159 1.74 5.42 -2.43
N ALA A 160 0.78 4.54 -2.09
CA ALA A 160 0.45 4.24 -0.71
C ALA A 160 0.43 2.72 -0.51
N VAL A 161 0.91 2.24 0.64
CA VAL A 161 0.83 0.85 1.06
C VAL A 161 0.11 0.81 2.39
N ASP A 162 -1.09 0.27 2.44
CA ASP A 162 -1.88 0.04 3.65
C ASP A 162 -1.99 -1.46 3.90
N VAL A 163 -1.55 -1.90 5.07
CA VAL A 163 -1.64 -3.31 5.50
C VAL A 163 -2.31 -3.38 6.86
N SER A 164 -3.48 -4.02 6.90
CA SER A 164 -4.24 -4.27 8.12
C SER A 164 -4.56 -5.76 8.30
N GLY A 165 -3.98 -6.38 9.32
CA GLY A 165 -4.25 -7.80 9.62
C GLY A 165 -3.07 -8.51 10.27
N SER A 166 -2.67 -9.67 9.74
CA SER A 166 -1.51 -10.39 10.26
C SER A 166 -0.64 -11.07 9.21
N ALA A 167 0.66 -11.17 9.50
CA ALA A 167 1.62 -11.94 8.71
C ALA A 167 2.84 -12.39 9.53
N GLU A 168 3.46 -13.53 9.20
CA GLU A 168 4.76 -13.87 9.79
C GLU A 168 5.83 -12.87 9.31
N ARG A 169 5.79 -12.52 8.03
CA ARG A 169 6.74 -11.57 7.43
C ARG A 169 6.04 -10.50 6.63
N LEU A 170 6.26 -9.25 7.01
CA LEU A 170 5.87 -8.08 6.24
C LEU A 170 7.11 -7.36 5.75
N GLN A 171 7.24 -7.21 4.43
CA GLN A 171 8.28 -6.40 3.79
C GLN A 171 7.63 -5.34 2.91
N THR A 172 7.93 -4.07 3.14
CA THR A 172 7.50 -2.97 2.27
C THR A 172 8.70 -2.17 1.74
N SER A 173 8.61 -1.68 0.52
CA SER A 173 9.59 -0.77 -0.07
C SER A 173 8.89 0.22 -1.00
N THR A 174 9.04 1.51 -0.73
CA THR A 174 8.45 2.59 -1.55
C THR A 174 9.49 3.67 -1.82
N ASP A 175 9.68 4.13 -3.06
CA ASP A 175 10.59 5.26 -3.30
C ASP A 175 9.97 6.59 -2.86
N TYR A 176 8.68 6.81 -3.15
CA TYR A 176 7.93 8.01 -2.76
C TYR A 176 6.51 7.66 -2.32
N GLY A 177 6.14 7.94 -1.07
CA GLY A 177 4.79 7.58 -0.64
C GLY A 177 4.55 7.48 0.85
N MET A 178 3.46 6.79 1.18
CA MET A 178 3.05 6.50 2.55
C MET A 178 2.94 5.00 2.74
N THR A 179 3.36 4.51 3.91
CA THR A 179 3.15 3.14 4.34
C THR A 179 2.44 3.17 5.70
N ASP A 180 1.24 2.61 5.75
CA ASP A 180 0.42 2.49 6.96
C ASP A 180 0.27 1.02 7.33
N LEU A 181 0.67 0.67 8.56
CA LEU A 181 0.71 -0.70 9.06
C LEU A 181 -0.14 -0.80 10.33
N SER A 182 -0.98 -1.82 10.41
CA SER A 182 -1.75 -2.13 11.62
C SER A 182 -1.97 -3.63 11.78
N GLY A 183 -1.89 -4.11 13.03
CA GLY A 183 -2.17 -5.50 13.37
C GLY A 183 -0.97 -6.29 13.89
N THR A 184 -0.93 -7.59 13.58
CA THR A 184 -0.03 -8.56 14.25
C THR A 184 0.97 -9.17 13.29
N PHE A 185 2.26 -8.98 13.56
CA PHE A 185 3.33 -9.44 12.70
C PHE A 185 4.40 -10.18 13.49
N ASP A 186 5.05 -11.19 12.91
CA ASP A 186 6.28 -11.69 13.57
C ASP A 186 7.44 -10.74 13.27
N THR A 187 7.60 -10.34 12.00
CA THR A 187 8.67 -9.46 11.53
C THR A 187 8.15 -8.37 10.60
N ILE A 188 8.66 -7.13 10.75
CA ILE A 188 8.38 -6.00 9.86
C ILE A 188 9.70 -5.45 9.34
N GLU A 189 9.85 -5.39 8.02
CA GLU A 189 10.92 -4.68 7.31
C GLU A 189 10.28 -3.64 6.37
N SER A 190 10.37 -2.36 6.71
CA SER A 190 9.71 -1.29 5.94
C SER A 190 10.71 -0.21 5.56
N LYS A 191 10.79 0.08 4.26
CA LYS A 191 11.68 1.10 3.72
C LYS A 191 10.91 2.10 2.85
N THR A 192 11.06 3.39 3.16
CA THR A 192 10.47 4.47 2.36
C THR A 192 11.54 5.49 1.98
N GLY A 193 11.76 5.73 0.68
CA GLY A 193 12.71 6.75 0.22
C GLY A 193 12.30 8.14 0.73
N VAL A 194 11.18 8.65 0.23
CA VAL A 194 10.60 9.93 0.65
C VAL A 194 9.14 9.75 1.07
N GLY A 195 8.81 10.15 2.29
CA GLY A 195 7.44 10.21 2.78
C GLY A 195 7.27 9.65 4.19
N THR A 196 6.23 8.87 4.42
CA THR A 196 5.80 8.51 5.78
C THR A 196 5.69 7.01 5.96
N LEU A 197 6.13 6.53 7.12
CA LEU A 197 5.92 5.18 7.62
C LEU A 197 5.17 5.31 8.94
N ASN A 198 3.92 4.89 8.99
CA ASN A 198 3.10 4.86 10.19
C ASN A 198 2.79 3.42 10.57
N GLY A 199 3.10 3.04 11.80
CA GLY A 199 2.66 1.81 12.44
C GLY A 199 1.70 2.16 13.55
N SER A 200 0.47 1.67 13.51
CA SER A 200 -0.53 1.93 14.55
C SER A 200 -1.02 0.63 15.16
N ASN A 201 -1.10 0.60 16.50
CA ASN A 201 -1.53 -0.57 17.26
C ASN A 201 -0.77 -1.85 16.85
N LEU A 202 0.55 -1.75 16.74
CA LEU A 202 1.40 -2.84 16.26
C LEU A 202 1.64 -3.90 17.33
N ASN A 203 1.37 -5.15 16.98
CA ASN A 203 1.73 -6.34 17.75
C ASN A 203 2.86 -7.07 17.03
N VAL A 204 4.11 -6.83 17.42
CA VAL A 204 5.27 -7.45 16.75
C VAL A 204 5.99 -8.42 17.67
N ARG A 205 6.19 -9.66 17.21
CA ARG A 205 6.76 -10.73 18.04
C ARG A 205 8.28 -10.69 18.10
N ASP A 206 8.92 -10.56 16.94
CA ASP A 206 10.35 -10.73 16.81
C ASP A 206 11.04 -9.39 16.62
N HIS A 207 10.95 -8.77 15.44
CA HIS A 207 11.66 -7.52 15.18
C HIS A 207 10.94 -6.56 14.23
N VAL A 208 11.31 -5.28 14.35
CA VAL A 208 10.92 -4.21 13.42
C VAL A 208 12.18 -3.52 12.91
N ASP A 209 12.28 -3.37 11.59
CA ASP A 209 13.22 -2.49 10.90
C ASP A 209 12.44 -1.49 10.04
N ALA A 210 12.52 -0.21 10.41
CA ALA A 210 11.82 0.89 9.77
C ALA A 210 12.84 1.93 9.30
N VAL A 211 12.92 2.17 7.98
CA VAL A 211 13.93 3.05 7.40
C VAL A 211 13.31 4.07 6.47
N THR A 212 13.65 5.35 6.67
CA THR A 212 13.34 6.44 5.75
C THR A 212 14.60 7.17 5.30
N SER A 213 14.64 7.67 4.06
CA SER A 213 15.67 8.65 3.68
C SER A 213 15.21 10.06 4.01
N THR A 214 13.99 10.45 3.61
CA THR A 214 13.42 11.74 4.00
C THR A 214 11.97 11.59 4.43
N GLY A 215 11.66 11.93 5.69
CA GLY A 215 10.29 12.06 6.18
C GLY A 215 10.09 11.51 7.59
N THR A 216 8.95 10.85 7.83
CA THR A 216 8.51 10.53 9.20
C THR A 216 8.35 9.04 9.40
N ILE A 217 8.83 8.55 10.54
CA ILE A 217 8.57 7.22 11.08
C ILE A 217 7.77 7.42 12.36
N ASP A 218 6.53 6.93 12.42
CA ASP A 218 5.72 6.85 13.63
C ASP A 218 5.42 5.38 13.91
N LEU A 219 5.85 4.86 15.06
CA LEU A 219 5.65 3.47 15.47
C LEU A 219 4.95 3.41 16.82
N ASP A 220 3.64 3.14 16.80
CA ASP A 220 2.80 2.95 17.98
C ASP A 220 2.54 1.45 18.21
N PHE A 221 3.29 0.86 19.13
CA PHE A 221 3.14 -0.54 19.51
C PHE A 221 2.03 -0.70 20.53
N SER A 222 1.33 -1.83 20.51
CA SER A 222 0.37 -2.15 21.57
C SER A 222 1.06 -2.74 22.81
N ASN A 223 0.29 -2.96 23.89
CA ASN A 223 0.75 -3.66 25.09
C ASN A 223 0.50 -5.17 25.06
N ASP A 224 0.04 -5.74 23.94
CA ASP A 224 -0.22 -7.19 23.80
C ASP A 224 1.07 -7.98 23.53
N MET A 225 2.03 -7.37 22.85
CA MET A 225 3.22 -8.06 22.37
C MET A 225 4.45 -7.16 22.44
N VAL A 226 5.63 -7.77 22.57
CA VAL A 226 6.92 -7.06 22.62
C VAL A 226 7.83 -7.61 21.53
N PRO A 227 8.47 -6.75 20.71
CA PRO A 227 9.42 -7.19 19.68
C PRO A 227 10.70 -7.71 20.34
N MET A 228 10.77 -9.02 20.58
CA MET A 228 11.78 -9.62 21.47
C MET A 228 13.22 -9.48 20.96
N SER A 229 13.40 -9.44 19.64
CA SER A 229 14.69 -9.23 18.97
C SER A 229 14.99 -7.75 18.71
N GLY A 230 14.00 -6.87 18.87
CA GLY A 230 14.19 -5.44 18.98
C GLY A 230 13.49 -4.57 17.93
N ILE A 231 13.73 -3.27 18.05
CA ILE A 231 13.16 -2.23 17.20
C ILE A 231 14.30 -1.40 16.64
N VAL A 232 14.34 -1.24 15.32
CA VAL A 232 15.26 -0.37 14.60
C VAL A 232 14.46 0.64 13.80
N ALA A 233 14.71 1.92 14.04
CA ALA A 233 14.16 3.03 13.28
C ALA A 233 15.29 3.94 12.81
N LYS A 234 15.40 4.17 11.50
CA LYS A 234 16.44 5.03 10.92
C LYS A 234 15.83 6.04 9.94
N ALA A 235 16.14 7.31 10.12
CA ALA A 235 15.84 8.36 9.15
C ALA A 235 17.16 9.03 8.73
N ASP A 236 17.37 9.31 7.44
CA ASP A 236 18.48 10.20 7.09
C ASP A 236 18.09 11.65 7.43
N GLU A 237 16.90 12.10 7.00
CA GLU A 237 16.32 13.39 7.36
C GLU A 237 14.85 13.24 7.80
N GLY A 238 14.50 13.76 8.99
CA GLY A 238 13.11 13.93 9.40
C GLY A 238 12.81 13.56 10.86
N THR A 239 11.67 12.92 11.11
CA THR A 239 11.20 12.64 12.48
C THR A 239 11.01 11.15 12.73
N ILE A 240 11.39 10.71 13.93
CA ILE A 240 11.16 9.36 14.41
C ILE A 240 10.42 9.46 15.74
N ASP A 241 9.18 8.99 15.78
CA ASP A 241 8.36 8.91 16.97
C ASP A 241 8.07 7.43 17.26
N ILE A 242 8.42 6.96 18.46
CA ILE A 242 8.23 5.56 18.87
C ILE A 242 7.50 5.53 20.20
N ARG A 243 6.34 4.85 20.25
CA ARG A 243 5.65 4.54 21.49
C ARG A 243 5.82 3.07 21.84
N LEU A 244 6.63 2.80 22.86
CA LEU A 244 7.01 1.45 23.27
C LEU A 244 5.89 0.76 24.07
N PRO A 245 5.80 -0.58 24.00
CA PRO A 245 4.98 -1.36 24.91
C PRO A 245 5.39 -1.13 26.37
N ARG A 246 4.40 -1.15 27.26
CA ARG A 246 4.60 -1.26 28.69
C ARG A 246 4.96 -2.70 29.05
N LEU A 247 6.23 -2.92 29.43
CA LEU A 247 6.75 -4.26 29.71
C LEU A 247 5.99 -4.97 30.83
N ASP A 248 5.55 -4.24 31.87
CA ASP A 248 4.75 -4.80 32.96
C ASP A 248 3.40 -5.35 32.46
N LEU A 249 2.71 -4.59 31.62
CA LEU A 249 1.43 -5.00 31.04
C LEU A 249 1.60 -6.10 30.00
N ALA A 250 2.60 -5.98 29.13
CA ALA A 250 2.84 -6.97 28.08
C ALA A 250 3.24 -8.34 28.66
N GLN A 251 4.06 -8.35 29.72
CA GLN A 251 4.37 -9.60 30.42
C GLN A 251 3.13 -10.24 31.06
N GLU A 252 2.25 -9.44 31.67
CA GLU A 252 0.99 -9.93 32.25
C GLU A 252 0.10 -10.55 31.16
N ARG A 253 -0.04 -9.87 30.01
CA ARG A 253 -0.85 -10.37 28.88
C ARG A 253 -0.27 -11.62 28.25
N MET A 254 1.03 -11.66 27.97
CA MET A 254 1.71 -12.84 27.44
C MET A 254 1.61 -14.04 28.40
N ALA A 255 1.70 -13.80 29.71
CA ALA A 255 1.52 -14.86 30.71
C ALA A 255 0.07 -15.38 30.75
N ALA A 256 -0.92 -14.49 30.63
CA ALA A 256 -2.32 -14.87 30.59
C ALA A 256 -2.66 -15.69 29.32
N GLU A 257 -2.13 -15.31 28.16
CA GLU A 257 -2.31 -16.04 26.91
C GLU A 257 -1.62 -17.42 26.94
N ALA A 258 -0.41 -17.49 27.50
CA ALA A 258 0.29 -18.75 27.72
C ALA A 258 -0.46 -19.69 28.68
N ALA A 259 -1.16 -19.13 29.68
CA ALA A 259 -2.00 -19.91 30.59
C ALA A 259 -3.31 -20.39 29.92
N ALA A 260 -3.89 -19.58 29.01
CA ALA A 260 -5.09 -19.93 28.27
C ALA A 260 -4.86 -20.97 27.17
N SER A 261 -3.62 -21.10 26.68
CA SER A 261 -3.24 -22.02 25.59
C SER A 261 -2.74 -23.40 26.08
N LYS A 262 -2.65 -23.63 27.39
CA LYS A 262 -2.21 -24.92 27.96
C LYS A 262 -3.35 -25.76 28.52
N ASP A 263 -3.82 -26.70 27.70
CA ASP A 263 -4.14 -28.06 28.19
C ASP A 263 -2.79 -28.81 28.36
N ASP A 264 -2.50 -29.29 29.58
CA ASP A 264 -1.42 -30.23 29.95
C ASP A 264 0.00 -30.01 29.35
N ASP A 265 0.85 -29.21 30.01
CA ASP A 265 2.04 -29.70 30.74
C ASP A 265 2.79 -28.54 31.41
N GLY A 266 3.13 -28.77 32.68
CA GLY A 266 3.46 -27.78 33.71
C GLY A 266 4.86 -27.18 33.63
N SER A 267 5.22 -26.56 32.51
CA SER A 267 6.27 -25.55 32.50
C SER A 267 5.63 -24.17 32.63
N ALA A 268 5.67 -23.59 33.84
CA ALA A 268 5.57 -22.14 33.96
C ALA A 268 6.71 -21.59 33.10
N ALA A 269 6.38 -21.08 31.91
CA ALA A 269 7.38 -20.46 31.05
C ALA A 269 8.01 -19.37 31.91
N ASP A 270 9.31 -19.51 32.19
CA ASP A 270 10.08 -18.55 32.96
C ASP A 270 9.74 -17.16 32.44
N SER A 271 8.93 -16.42 33.20
CA SER A 271 8.58 -15.04 32.89
C SER A 271 9.84 -14.22 33.12
N LYS A 272 10.80 -14.33 32.19
CA LYS A 272 12.02 -13.57 32.25
C LYS A 272 11.60 -12.11 32.27
N ASP A 273 11.98 -11.44 33.35
CA ASP A 273 11.85 -10.01 33.45
C ASP A 273 12.38 -9.36 32.17
N LEU A 274 11.54 -8.56 31.51
CA LEU A 274 11.91 -7.86 30.30
C LEU A 274 12.61 -6.55 30.66
N PHE A 275 13.54 -6.11 29.82
CA PHE A 275 14.28 -4.87 30.00
C PHE A 275 14.60 -4.22 28.67
N TYR A 276 14.19 -2.97 28.44
CA TYR A 276 14.61 -2.23 27.25
C TYR A 276 16.06 -1.77 27.36
N ARG A 277 16.78 -1.80 26.23
CA ARG A 277 18.04 -1.10 26.07
C ARG A 277 17.92 -0.13 24.89
N ILE A 278 17.77 1.14 25.20
CA ILE A 278 17.46 2.18 24.22
C ILE A 278 18.73 2.92 23.82
N ASN A 279 19.05 2.90 22.53
CA ASN A 279 20.10 3.70 21.92
C ASN A 279 19.45 4.65 20.91
N ALA A 280 19.42 5.94 21.24
CA ALA A 280 18.83 6.97 20.39
C ALA A 280 19.86 8.07 20.10
N ASN A 281 20.07 8.39 18.82
CA ASN A 281 21.07 9.39 18.41
C ASN A 281 20.57 10.21 17.22
N SER A 282 20.64 11.54 17.33
CA SER A 282 20.45 12.47 16.22
C SER A 282 21.73 13.29 16.05
N ASN A 283 22.36 13.27 14.86
CA ASN A 283 23.60 14.00 14.62
C ASN A 283 23.34 15.52 14.55
N GLU A 284 22.30 15.91 13.81
CA GLU A 284 21.84 17.29 13.66
C GLU A 284 20.36 17.41 14.07
N GLY A 285 20.11 17.42 15.37
CA GLY A 285 18.76 17.62 15.91
C GLY A 285 18.67 17.31 17.40
N SER A 286 17.56 16.70 17.83
CA SER A 286 17.30 16.42 19.24
C SER A 286 16.76 15.02 19.46
N VAL A 287 17.11 14.46 20.61
CA VAL A 287 16.55 13.21 21.14
C VAL A 287 15.78 13.55 22.41
N ASP A 288 14.48 13.27 22.43
CA ASP A 288 13.66 13.31 23.63
C ASP A 288 13.26 11.90 24.04
N LEU A 289 13.60 11.56 25.28
CA LEU A 289 13.30 10.27 25.89
C LEU A 289 12.45 10.52 27.13
N ALA A 290 11.26 9.91 27.17
CA ALA A 290 10.34 10.02 28.28
C ALA A 290 11.01 9.70 29.62
N ARG A 291 10.60 10.40 30.70
CA ARG A 291 11.32 10.41 31.98
C ARG A 291 11.46 9.03 32.62
N ASP A 292 10.43 8.22 32.50
CA ASP A 292 10.32 6.83 32.94
C ASP A 292 11.18 5.86 32.11
N LEU A 293 11.44 6.20 30.85
CA LEU A 293 12.33 5.44 29.97
C LEU A 293 13.82 5.78 30.14
N LYS A 294 14.17 6.89 30.80
CA LYS A 294 15.58 7.28 31.06
C LYS A 294 16.41 6.27 31.85
N LYS A 295 15.79 5.26 32.47
CA LYS A 295 16.48 4.14 33.13
C LYS A 295 16.95 3.05 32.16
N TYR A 296 16.40 3.04 30.94
CA TYR A 296 16.71 2.10 29.86
C TYR A 296 17.71 2.65 28.84
N ASP A 297 18.07 3.93 28.96
CA ASP A 297 19.07 4.60 28.13
C ASP A 297 20.43 3.88 28.20
N ALA A 298 20.92 3.45 27.03
CA ALA A 298 22.17 2.70 26.88
C ALA A 298 23.42 3.49 27.28
N ALA A 299 23.37 4.82 27.29
CA ALA A 299 24.46 5.66 27.77
C ALA A 299 24.63 5.61 29.30
N ARG A 300 23.63 5.09 30.02
CA ARG A 300 23.66 4.96 31.48
C ARG A 300 24.07 3.56 31.89
N ALA A 301 24.93 3.46 32.90
CA ALA A 301 25.27 2.20 33.53
C ALA A 301 24.04 1.63 34.26
N SER A 302 23.33 0.69 33.62
CA SER A 302 22.18 0.02 34.22
C SER A 302 22.59 -1.35 34.78
N LYS A 303 22.62 -1.47 36.12
CA LYS A 303 22.60 -2.77 36.81
C LYS A 303 21.25 -3.49 36.66
N GLY A 304 20.23 -2.80 36.15
CA GLY A 304 18.87 -3.29 36.05
C GLY A 304 18.66 -4.34 34.96
N ALA A 305 19.62 -4.54 34.06
CA ALA A 305 19.56 -5.56 33.00
C ALA A 305 20.08 -6.94 33.44
N GLU A 306 20.75 -7.04 34.59
CA GLU A 306 21.32 -8.32 35.06
C GLU A 306 20.20 -9.36 35.30
N GLY A 307 20.30 -10.51 34.63
CA GLY A 307 19.33 -11.60 34.73
C GLY A 307 18.02 -11.40 33.95
N LYS A 308 17.89 -10.30 33.19
CA LYS A 308 16.69 -9.95 32.41
C LYS A 308 16.86 -10.24 30.92
N THR A 309 15.77 -10.45 30.20
CA THR A 309 15.79 -10.48 28.73
C THR A 309 15.86 -9.05 28.21
N VAL A 310 16.92 -8.73 27.48
CA VAL A 310 17.16 -7.39 26.96
C VAL A 310 16.52 -7.25 25.58
N ILE A 311 15.66 -6.24 25.43
CA ILE A 311 15.03 -5.87 24.16
C ILE A 311 15.77 -4.63 23.63
N PRO A 312 16.52 -4.75 22.53
CA PRO A 312 17.23 -3.61 21.97
C PRO A 312 16.27 -2.68 21.23
N VAL A 313 16.42 -1.38 21.45
CA VAL A 313 15.72 -0.33 20.70
C VAL A 313 16.78 0.62 20.16
N SER A 314 16.84 0.77 18.84
CA SER A 314 17.78 1.64 18.15
C SER A 314 17.03 2.65 17.31
N ALA A 315 17.19 3.94 17.61
CA ALA A 315 16.64 5.03 16.81
C ALA A 315 17.78 5.96 16.37
N SER A 316 17.90 6.22 15.06
CA SER A 316 18.95 7.09 14.55
C SER A 316 18.48 8.03 13.46
N ALA A 317 18.81 9.31 13.58
CA ALA A 317 18.56 10.33 12.58
C ALA A 317 19.87 11.05 12.21
N ASP A 318 20.16 11.27 10.91
CA ASP A 318 21.29 12.15 10.56
C ASP A 318 20.90 13.61 10.81
N MET A 319 19.72 14.03 10.34
CA MET A 319 19.12 15.32 10.65
C MET A 319 17.68 15.15 11.13
N GLY A 320 17.35 15.73 12.28
CA GLY A 320 15.97 15.84 12.78
C GLY A 320 15.74 15.29 14.18
N THR A 321 14.49 14.97 14.49
CA THR A 321 14.03 14.74 15.88
C THR A 321 13.69 13.29 16.13
N ILE A 322 14.09 12.78 17.29
CA ILE A 322 13.71 11.46 17.78
C ILE A 322 12.94 11.64 19.08
N THR A 323 11.72 11.12 19.15
CA THR A 323 10.92 11.03 20.37
C THR A 323 10.67 9.57 20.70
N ILE A 324 10.96 9.16 21.94
CA ILE A 324 10.63 7.82 22.42
C ILE A 324 9.80 7.93 23.69
N GLU A 325 8.58 7.43 23.61
CA GLU A 325 7.58 7.40 24.67
C GLU A 325 7.18 5.95 25.01
N GLN A 326 6.35 5.82 26.04
CA GLN A 326 5.75 4.56 26.45
C GLN A 326 4.22 4.75 26.49
N ASN A 327 3.48 3.68 26.18
CA ASN A 327 2.02 3.63 26.35
C ASN A 327 1.54 3.83 27.79
#